data_AF-A0A924EQL6-F1
#
_entry.id   AF-A0A924EQL6-F1
#
_cell.length_a   1.000
_cell.length_b   1.000
_cell.length_c   1.000
_cell.angle_alpha   90.00
_cell.angle_beta   90.00
_cell.angle_gamma   90.00
#
_symmetry.space_group_name_H-M   'P 1'
#
loop_
_entity.id
_entity.type
_entity.pdbx_description
1 polymer ?
#
loop_
_entity_poly.entity_id
_entity_poly.type
_entity_poly.pdbx_seq_one_letter_code
_entity_poly.pdbx_strand_id
1 'polypeptide(L)'
;MNFIHKSIASRVVTDILTFDLNLIKKGNKLEILALELKIENIKFPISENENINFYGFIDRVDRLNGALRIIDYKTKKATNIFLKPKDDKIETLFINKTMAQPLQLSLYAYAILSAKIFPDNQLECGIWSFAETGKGVQSLEIYDEISLNLSNLKMPLKSIKNLILEILNPELNFTENVPVIYAN
;
A
#
# COMPACT_ATOMS: atom_id res chain seq x y z
N MET A 1 -18.92 23.60 -2.38
CA MET A 1 -18.73 22.18 -1.99
C MET A 1 -20.02 21.43 -2.30
N ASN A 2 -19.96 20.37 -3.12
CA ASN A 2 -21.15 19.58 -3.48
C ASN A 2 -21.69 18.86 -2.22
N PHE A 3 -22.95 19.11 -1.87
CA PHE A 3 -23.59 18.52 -0.68
C PHE A 3 -23.55 16.99 -0.67
N ILE A 4 -23.57 16.37 -1.85
CA ILE A 4 -23.45 14.91 -2.02
C ILE A 4 -22.06 14.43 -1.57
N HIS A 5 -20.99 15.09 -2.02
CA HIS A 5 -19.62 14.73 -1.63
C HIS A 5 -19.40 14.89 -0.12
N LYS A 6 -19.92 15.98 0.47
CA LYS A 6 -19.85 16.20 1.93
C LYS A 6 -20.57 15.10 2.71
N SER A 7 -21.77 14.73 2.27
CA SER A 7 -22.57 13.66 2.90
C SER A 7 -21.86 12.31 2.84
N ILE A 8 -21.31 11.95 1.67
CA ILE A 8 -20.55 10.71 1.49
C ILE A 8 -19.32 10.69 2.40
N ALA A 9 -18.54 11.77 2.43
CA ALA A 9 -17.37 11.86 3.30
C ALA A 9 -17.73 11.73 4.79
N SER A 10 -18.80 12.42 5.22
CA SER A 10 -19.27 12.34 6.61
C SER A 10 -19.72 10.93 6.99
N ARG A 11 -20.37 10.20 6.08
CA ARG A 11 -20.76 8.80 6.29
C ARG A 11 -19.53 7.91 6.43
N VAL A 12 -18.59 7.99 5.48
CA VAL A 12 -17.37 7.16 5.47
C VAL A 12 -16.55 7.37 6.74
N VAL A 13 -16.35 8.61 7.16
CA VAL A 13 -15.63 8.91 8.41
C VAL A 13 -16.37 8.33 9.62
N THR A 14 -17.68 8.52 9.70
CA THR A 14 -18.50 7.94 10.78
C THR A 14 -18.41 6.42 10.82
N ASP A 15 -18.44 5.75 9.67
CA ASP A 15 -18.34 4.30 9.57
C ASP A 15 -16.99 3.79 10.05
N ILE A 16 -15.89 4.44 9.65
CA ILE A 16 -14.51 4.11 10.08
C ILE A 16 -14.38 4.28 11.60
N LEU A 17 -14.82 5.42 12.14
CA LEU A 17 -14.79 5.68 13.58
C LEU A 17 -15.64 4.68 14.36
N THR A 18 -16.80 4.29 13.82
CA THR A 18 -17.67 3.28 14.41
C THR A 18 -17.01 1.90 14.40
N PHE A 19 -16.30 1.54 13.33
CA PHE A 19 -15.55 0.30 13.24
C PHE A 19 -14.42 0.27 14.28
N ASP A 20 -13.62 1.32 14.36
CA ASP A 20 -12.54 1.46 15.36
C ASP A 20 -13.09 1.39 16.80
N LEU A 21 -14.19 2.10 17.08
CA LEU A 21 -14.86 2.03 18.38
C LEU A 21 -15.33 0.61 18.72
N ASN A 22 -15.84 -0.12 17.74
CA ASN A 22 -16.28 -1.50 17.92
C ASN A 22 -15.09 -2.45 18.17
N LEU A 23 -13.92 -2.22 17.58
CA LEU A 23 -12.71 -2.96 17.92
C LEU A 23 -12.36 -2.77 19.39
N ILE A 24 -12.38 -1.52 19.87
CA ILE A 24 -12.06 -1.18 21.27
C ILE A 24 -13.09 -1.81 22.23
N LYS A 25 -14.38 -1.70 21.91
CA LYS A 25 -15.47 -2.32 22.71
C LYS A 25 -15.36 -3.85 22.80
N LYS A 26 -14.75 -4.50 21.81
CA LYS A 26 -14.45 -5.95 21.83
C LYS A 26 -13.20 -6.31 22.64
N GLY A 27 -12.55 -5.33 23.30
CA GLY A 27 -11.37 -5.53 24.14
C GLY A 27 -10.04 -5.37 23.40
N ASN A 28 -10.04 -4.97 22.13
CA ASN A 28 -8.79 -4.70 21.41
C ASN A 28 -8.18 -3.36 21.87
N LYS A 29 -6.85 -3.28 21.81
CA LYS A 29 -6.10 -2.04 22.02
C LYS A 29 -5.74 -1.45 20.66
N LEU A 30 -6.32 -0.29 20.33
CA LEU A 30 -6.04 0.44 19.11
C LEU A 30 -5.34 1.75 19.46
N GLU A 31 -4.17 1.99 18.87
CA GLU A 31 -3.38 3.20 19.04
C GLU A 31 -3.07 3.80 17.67
N ILE A 32 -3.63 4.97 17.36
CA ILE A 32 -3.28 5.70 16.13
C ILE A 32 -1.96 6.40 16.37
N LEU A 33 -0.91 5.98 15.67
CA LEU A 33 0.45 6.50 15.81
C LEU A 33 0.67 7.73 14.94
N ALA A 34 0.16 7.70 13.71
CA ALA A 34 0.27 8.81 12.77
C ALA A 34 -0.87 8.78 11.74
N LEU A 35 -1.20 9.97 11.24
CA LEU A 35 -2.06 10.19 10.07
C LEU A 35 -1.29 11.05 9.09
N GLU A 36 -1.43 10.77 7.78
CA GLU A 36 -0.70 11.48 6.72
C GLU A 36 0.81 11.57 7.03
N LEU A 37 1.40 10.44 7.44
CA LEU A 37 2.81 10.39 7.81
C LEU A 37 3.65 10.68 6.57
N LYS A 38 4.35 11.81 6.61
CA LYS A 38 5.28 12.22 5.57
C LYS A 38 6.51 11.30 5.57
N ILE A 39 6.84 10.78 4.40
CA ILE A 39 7.99 9.93 4.14
C ILE A 39 8.90 10.67 3.17
N GLU A 40 10.14 10.92 3.57
CA GLU A 40 11.15 11.65 2.77
C GLU A 40 12.50 10.96 2.84
N ASN A 41 13.32 11.12 1.80
CA ASN A 41 14.71 10.65 1.76
C ASN A 41 14.87 9.14 2.00
N ILE A 42 13.87 8.34 1.62
CA ILE A 42 13.95 6.88 1.70
C ILE A 42 14.80 6.38 0.56
N LYS A 43 16.06 6.04 0.87
CA LYS A 43 17.00 5.51 -0.12
C LYS A 43 16.54 4.14 -0.63
N PHE A 44 16.59 3.97 -1.94
CA PHE A 44 16.29 2.70 -2.59
C PHE A 44 17.35 2.40 -3.66
N PRO A 45 18.12 1.31 -3.51
CA PRO A 45 19.22 0.97 -4.42
C PRO A 45 18.69 0.41 -5.74
N ILE A 46 19.06 1.04 -6.85
CA ILE A 46 18.72 0.59 -8.20
C ILE A 46 19.92 -0.05 -8.93
N SER A 47 21.15 0.25 -8.50
CA SER A 47 22.38 -0.45 -8.92
C SER A 47 23.37 -0.49 -7.76
N GLU A 48 24.60 -0.98 -7.96
CA GLU A 48 25.63 -0.99 -6.92
C GLU A 48 26.03 0.44 -6.49
N ASN A 49 25.98 1.39 -7.43
CA ASN A 49 26.47 2.76 -7.23
C ASN A 49 25.37 3.82 -7.27
N GLU A 50 24.12 3.45 -7.58
CA GLU A 50 23.03 4.41 -7.74
C GLU A 50 21.85 4.08 -6.83
N ASN A 51 21.30 5.16 -6.27
CA ASN A 51 20.11 5.13 -5.44
C ASN A 51 19.13 6.18 -5.94
N ILE A 52 17.84 5.88 -5.80
CA ILE A 52 16.80 6.89 -5.85
C ILE A 52 16.29 7.15 -4.42
N ASN A 53 15.54 8.23 -4.27
CA ASN A 53 14.83 8.53 -3.03
C ASN A 53 13.33 8.47 -3.27
N PHE A 54 12.61 7.77 -2.40
CA PHE A 54 11.16 7.87 -2.36
C PHE A 54 10.70 9.02 -1.48
N TYR A 55 9.62 9.65 -1.92
CA TYR A 55 8.89 10.70 -1.23
C TYR A 55 7.39 10.37 -1.28
N GLY A 56 6.66 10.60 -0.20
CA GLY A 56 5.21 10.40 -0.18
C GLY A 56 4.57 10.60 1.18
N PHE A 57 3.31 10.18 1.28
CA PHE A 57 2.53 10.20 2.51
C PHE A 57 1.88 8.84 2.72
N ILE A 58 1.83 8.41 3.98
CA ILE A 58 1.11 7.21 4.41
C ILE A 58 -0.14 7.67 5.16
N ASP A 59 -1.32 7.29 4.67
CA ASP A 59 -2.60 7.81 5.17
C ASP A 59 -2.79 7.56 6.68
N ARG A 60 -2.51 6.33 7.15
CA ARG A 60 -2.63 5.96 8.56
C ARG A 60 -1.60 4.94 8.98
N VAL A 61 -1.01 5.19 10.16
CA VAL A 61 -0.19 4.24 10.90
C VAL A 61 -0.82 4.03 12.27
N ASP A 62 -1.09 2.78 12.64
CA ASP A 62 -1.62 2.45 13.95
C ASP A 62 -1.01 1.18 14.53
N ARG A 63 -1.30 0.90 15.80
CA ARG A 63 -1.10 -0.41 16.41
C ARG A 63 -2.43 -1.01 16.80
N LEU A 64 -2.65 -2.26 16.41
CA LEU A 64 -3.74 -3.07 16.91
C LEU A 64 -3.18 -4.23 17.72
N ASN A 65 -3.47 -4.26 19.01
CA ASN A 65 -2.96 -5.25 19.96
C ASN A 65 -1.42 -5.40 19.92
N GLY A 66 -0.72 -4.28 19.69
CA GLY A 66 0.74 -4.22 19.59
C GLY A 66 1.30 -4.39 18.17
N ALA A 67 0.55 -4.98 17.24
CA ALA A 67 0.98 -5.13 15.84
C ALA A 67 0.93 -3.79 15.11
N LEU A 68 2.08 -3.34 14.57
CA LEU A 68 2.18 -2.13 13.76
C LEU A 68 1.49 -2.35 12.41
N ARG A 69 0.58 -1.44 12.03
CA ARG A 69 -0.14 -1.51 10.76
C ARG A 69 -0.04 -0.22 9.97
N ILE A 70 0.11 -0.39 8.67
CA ILE A 70 0.09 0.67 7.67
C ILE A 70 -1.18 0.53 6.85
N ILE A 71 -2.01 1.56 6.85
CA ILE A 71 -3.33 1.53 6.23
C ILE A 71 -3.39 2.61 5.16
N ASP A 72 -3.77 2.21 3.95
CA ASP A 72 -4.05 3.09 2.81
C ASP A 72 -5.56 3.11 2.56
N TYR A 73 -6.14 4.30 2.50
CA TYR A 73 -7.56 4.47 2.25
C TYR A 73 -7.82 4.52 0.74
N LYS A 74 -8.77 3.71 0.26
CA LYS A 74 -9.16 3.72 -1.16
C LYS A 74 -10.65 3.96 -1.33
N THR A 75 -11.00 4.73 -2.36
CA THR A 75 -12.40 4.96 -2.73
C THR A 75 -13.06 3.73 -3.36
N LYS A 76 -12.26 2.92 -4.07
CA LYS A 76 -12.69 1.66 -4.70
C LYS A 76 -12.34 0.48 -3.80
N LYS A 77 -12.96 -0.66 -4.11
CA LYS A 77 -12.66 -1.95 -3.47
C LYS A 77 -11.17 -2.28 -3.59
N ALA A 78 -10.66 -2.99 -2.58
CA ALA A 78 -9.34 -3.57 -2.65
C ALA A 78 -9.32 -4.62 -3.79
N THR A 79 -8.25 -4.62 -4.56
CA THR A 79 -8.00 -5.53 -5.67
C THR A 79 -6.64 -6.16 -5.45
N ASN A 80 -6.56 -7.48 -5.53
CA ASN A 80 -5.31 -8.24 -5.47
C ASN A 80 -4.42 -7.89 -4.27
N ILE A 81 -5.00 -7.95 -3.06
CA ILE A 81 -4.26 -7.89 -1.78
C ILE A 81 -3.47 -9.18 -1.48
N PHE A 82 -3.39 -10.11 -2.44
CA PHE A 82 -2.65 -11.36 -2.31
C PHE A 82 -1.54 -11.38 -3.37
N LEU A 83 -0.29 -11.43 -2.93
CA LEU A 83 0.89 -11.50 -3.76
C LEU A 83 1.51 -12.90 -3.63
N LYS A 84 1.20 -13.78 -4.59
CA LYS A 84 1.86 -15.08 -4.77
C LYS A 84 2.30 -15.33 -6.22
N PRO A 85 3.19 -14.50 -6.78
CA PRO A 85 3.76 -14.74 -8.09
C PRO A 85 4.60 -16.01 -8.02
N LYS A 86 4.53 -16.82 -9.08
CA LYS A 86 5.57 -17.81 -9.34
C LYS A 86 6.84 -17.04 -9.75
N ASP A 87 8.01 -17.57 -9.39
CA ASP A 87 9.31 -16.89 -9.58
C ASP A 87 9.55 -16.44 -11.04
N ASP A 88 8.97 -17.14 -12.02
CA ASP A 88 9.05 -16.88 -13.46
C ASP A 88 8.21 -15.68 -13.94
N LYS A 89 7.34 -15.12 -13.09
CA LYS A 89 6.44 -14.00 -13.46
C LYS A 89 6.73 -12.67 -12.78
N ILE A 90 7.82 -12.59 -12.01
CA ILE A 90 8.18 -11.41 -11.21
C ILE A 90 8.34 -10.15 -12.08
N GLU A 91 8.91 -10.29 -13.28
CA GLU A 91 9.14 -9.19 -14.21
C GLU A 91 7.83 -8.67 -14.81
N THR A 92 6.84 -9.56 -15.00
CA THR A 92 5.54 -9.22 -15.57
C THR A 92 4.54 -8.65 -14.57
N LEU A 93 4.89 -8.55 -13.28
CA LEU A 93 3.98 -8.06 -12.24
C LEU A 93 3.47 -6.64 -12.51
N PHE A 94 4.22 -5.81 -13.25
CA PHE A 94 3.83 -4.43 -13.58
C PHE A 94 2.92 -4.29 -14.79
N ILE A 95 2.91 -5.27 -15.69
CA ILE A 95 2.05 -5.21 -16.88
C ILE A 95 0.57 -5.23 -16.45
N ASN A 96 0.29 -5.74 -15.26
CA ASN A 96 -1.05 -5.86 -14.74
C ASN A 96 -1.39 -4.70 -13.77
N LYS A 97 -2.24 -3.77 -14.20
CA LYS A 97 -2.79 -2.66 -13.37
C LYS A 97 -3.36 -3.11 -12.02
N THR A 98 -3.76 -4.38 -11.91
CA THR A 98 -4.26 -4.93 -10.64
C THR A 98 -3.19 -5.04 -9.54
N MET A 99 -1.90 -4.98 -9.88
CA MET A 99 -0.80 -5.08 -8.92
C MET A 99 -0.37 -3.74 -8.31
N ALA A 100 -0.95 -2.61 -8.75
CA ALA A 100 -0.57 -1.30 -8.24
C ALA A 100 -0.76 -1.17 -6.72
N GLN A 101 -1.86 -1.69 -6.18
CA GLN A 101 -2.17 -1.67 -4.75
C GLN A 101 -1.16 -2.46 -3.89
N PRO A 102 -0.93 -3.77 -4.13
CA PRO A 102 0.04 -4.53 -3.33
C PRO A 102 1.48 -3.98 -3.46
N LEU A 103 1.86 -3.43 -4.62
CA LEU A 103 3.18 -2.80 -4.79
C LEU A 103 3.30 -1.50 -4.00
N GLN A 104 2.26 -0.65 -4.00
CA GLN A 104 2.23 0.57 -3.19
C GLN A 104 2.35 0.25 -1.69
N LEU A 105 1.59 -0.74 -1.21
CA LEU A 105 1.67 -1.20 0.19
C LEU A 105 3.04 -1.80 0.54
N SER A 106 3.66 -2.54 -0.38
CA SER A 106 5.02 -3.08 -0.21
C SER A 106 6.06 -1.96 -0.10
N LEU A 107 5.89 -0.88 -0.87
CA LEU A 107 6.75 0.30 -0.80
C LEU A 107 6.62 1.03 0.53
N TYR A 108 5.40 1.18 1.05
CA TYR A 108 5.19 1.76 2.39
C TYR A 108 5.82 0.92 3.50
N ALA A 109 5.66 -0.41 3.42
CA ALA A 109 6.33 -1.32 4.36
C ALA A 109 7.84 -1.15 4.32
N TYR A 110 8.42 -1.13 3.12
CA TYR A 110 9.86 -0.89 2.93
C TYR A 110 10.31 0.43 3.53
N ALA A 111 9.59 1.53 3.28
CA ALA A 111 9.94 2.85 3.79
C ALA A 111 10.03 2.86 5.32
N ILE A 112 9.01 2.32 6.00
CA ILE A 112 8.96 2.25 7.46
C ILE A 112 10.09 1.38 8.03
N LEU A 113 10.28 0.19 7.47
CA LEU A 113 11.22 -0.80 7.99
C LEU A 113 12.69 -0.44 7.70
N SER A 114 12.98 0.10 6.52
CA SER A 114 14.35 0.45 6.10
C SER A 114 14.86 1.70 6.81
N ALA A 115 14.02 2.72 6.98
CA ALA A 115 14.39 3.94 7.69
C ALA A 115 14.23 3.84 9.22
N LYS A 116 13.76 2.69 9.73
CA LYS A 116 13.54 2.47 11.18
C LYS A 116 12.70 3.57 11.83
N ILE A 117 11.65 4.00 11.12
CA ILE A 117 10.72 5.03 11.61
C ILE A 117 10.04 4.58 12.91
N PHE A 118 9.77 3.28 13.01
CA PHE A 118 9.34 2.61 14.22
C PHE A 118 10.36 1.50 14.58
N PRO A 119 10.46 1.09 15.85
CA PRO A 119 11.44 0.08 16.29
C PRO A 119 11.13 -1.33 15.77
N ASP A 120 9.95 -1.54 15.20
CA ASP A 120 9.49 -2.83 14.70
C ASP A 120 10.33 -3.32 13.52
N ASN A 121 10.52 -4.64 13.47
CA ASN A 121 11.18 -5.32 12.35
C ASN A 121 10.18 -5.96 11.38
N GLN A 122 8.90 -5.91 11.72
CA GLN A 122 7.80 -6.40 10.90
C GLN A 122 6.55 -5.55 11.13
N LEU A 123 5.65 -5.52 10.15
CA LEU A 123 4.40 -4.78 10.20
C LEU A 123 3.35 -5.41 9.28
N GLU A 124 2.09 -5.03 9.42
CA GLU A 124 1.04 -5.38 8.47
C GLU A 124 0.74 -4.18 7.56
N CYS A 125 0.50 -4.41 6.28
CA CYS A 125 -0.04 -3.38 5.39
C CYS A 125 -1.44 -3.77 4.95
N GLY A 126 -2.33 -2.81 4.72
CA GLY A 126 -3.65 -3.11 4.19
C GLY A 126 -4.37 -1.91 3.60
N ILE A 127 -5.45 -2.20 2.89
CA ILE A 127 -6.36 -1.21 2.32
C ILE A 127 -7.63 -1.15 3.15
N TRP A 128 -8.07 0.06 3.48
CA TRP A 128 -9.42 0.28 3.98
C TRP A 128 -10.26 0.97 2.92
N SER A 129 -11.16 0.20 2.30
CA SER A 129 -12.01 0.65 1.20
C SER A 129 -13.22 1.44 1.72
N PHE A 130 -13.42 2.66 1.21
CA PHE A 130 -14.61 3.47 1.47
C PHE A 130 -15.88 2.89 0.87
N ALA A 131 -15.76 2.06 -0.17
CA ALA A 131 -16.89 1.32 -0.74
C ALA A 131 -17.33 0.15 0.15
N GLU A 132 -16.47 -0.30 1.08
CA GLU A 132 -16.69 -1.47 1.93
C GLU A 132 -16.17 -1.21 3.35
N THR A 133 -16.51 -0.06 3.95
CA THR A 133 -16.02 0.37 5.27
C THR A 133 -16.23 -0.70 6.36
N GLY A 134 -17.36 -1.40 6.30
CA GLY A 134 -17.71 -2.48 7.24
C GLY A 134 -16.83 -3.74 7.16
N LYS A 135 -16.03 -3.94 6.12
CA LYS A 135 -15.05 -5.04 6.05
C LYS A 135 -13.79 -4.76 6.87
N GLY A 136 -13.57 -3.51 7.28
CA GLY A 136 -12.34 -3.09 7.92
C GLY A 136 -11.14 -3.11 6.97
N VAL A 137 -9.95 -3.18 7.56
CA VAL A 137 -8.68 -3.25 6.85
C VAL A 137 -8.53 -4.61 6.18
N GLN A 138 -8.30 -4.60 4.87
CA GLN A 138 -7.99 -5.76 4.05
C GLN A 138 -6.48 -5.86 3.89
N SER A 139 -5.86 -6.80 4.59
CA SER A 139 -4.41 -6.92 4.66
C SER A 139 -3.79 -7.45 3.38
N LEU A 140 -2.59 -6.94 3.06
CA LEU A 140 -1.70 -7.50 2.06
C LEU A 140 -1.12 -8.81 2.59
N GLU A 141 -1.26 -9.86 1.80
CA GLU A 141 -0.63 -11.15 2.02
C GLU A 141 0.45 -11.40 0.99
N ILE A 142 1.67 -11.70 1.43
CA ILE A 142 2.77 -12.12 0.56
C ILE A 142 3.12 -13.56 0.93
N TYR A 143 2.98 -14.50 0.00
CA TYR A 143 3.18 -15.93 0.28
C TYR A 143 2.41 -16.45 1.51
N ASP A 144 1.12 -16.08 1.64
CA ASP A 144 0.26 -16.42 2.80
C ASP A 144 0.65 -15.73 4.12
N GLU A 145 1.64 -14.83 4.11
CA GLU A 145 2.04 -14.06 5.29
C GLU A 145 1.47 -12.65 5.26
N ILE A 146 0.76 -12.27 6.33
CA ILE A 146 0.28 -10.90 6.56
C ILE A 146 1.38 -10.04 7.19
N SER A 147 2.28 -10.65 7.97
CA SER A 147 3.40 -9.97 8.61
C SER A 147 4.53 -9.72 7.62
N LEU A 148 4.74 -8.47 7.25
CA LEU A 148 5.73 -8.04 6.26
C LEU A 148 7.04 -7.66 6.95
N ASN A 149 8.14 -8.11 6.36
CA ASN A 149 9.50 -7.78 6.80
C ASN A 149 10.40 -7.56 5.57
N LEU A 150 11.63 -7.07 5.76
CA LEU A 150 12.52 -6.80 4.65
C LEU A 150 12.88 -8.04 3.81
N SER A 151 12.71 -9.26 4.33
CA SER A 151 12.95 -10.50 3.59
C SER A 151 11.82 -10.80 2.60
N ASN A 152 10.56 -10.80 3.05
CA ASN A 152 9.42 -11.11 2.17
C ASN A 152 9.08 -9.96 1.20
N LEU A 153 9.54 -8.73 1.48
CA LEU A 153 9.45 -7.61 0.56
C LEU A 153 10.45 -7.65 -0.61
N LYS A 154 11.46 -8.52 -0.60
CA LYS A 154 12.50 -8.55 -1.66
C LYS A 154 11.92 -8.68 -3.06
N MET A 155 10.93 -9.55 -3.23
CA MET A 155 10.31 -9.80 -4.54
C MET A 155 9.53 -8.59 -5.06
N PRO A 156 8.53 -8.03 -4.36
CA PRO A 156 7.83 -6.83 -4.84
C PRO A 156 8.77 -5.62 -5.03
N LEU A 157 9.84 -5.52 -4.23
CA LEU A 157 10.84 -4.47 -4.40
C LEU A 157 11.74 -4.69 -5.63
N LYS A 158 12.14 -5.93 -5.94
CA LYS A 158 12.84 -6.26 -7.19
C LYS A 158 11.98 -5.86 -8.39
N SER A 159 10.71 -6.17 -8.29
CA SER A 159 9.72 -5.72 -9.24
C SER A 159 9.75 -4.18 -9.37
N ILE A 160 9.60 -3.42 -8.28
CA ILE A 160 9.56 -1.93 -8.34
C ILE A 160 10.85 -1.38 -8.96
N LYS A 161 11.99 -1.97 -8.61
CA LYS A 161 13.29 -1.65 -9.20
C LYS A 161 13.29 -1.82 -10.72
N ASN A 162 12.77 -2.92 -11.25
CA ASN A 162 12.71 -3.15 -12.70
C ASN A 162 11.85 -2.09 -13.40
N LEU A 163 10.71 -1.72 -12.83
CA LEU A 163 9.86 -0.65 -13.36
C LEU A 163 10.61 0.69 -13.40
N ILE A 164 11.34 1.03 -12.33
CA ILE A 164 12.13 2.27 -12.28
C ILE A 164 13.20 2.26 -13.36
N LEU A 165 13.91 1.13 -13.54
CA LEU A 165 14.94 0.99 -14.57
C LEU A 165 14.35 1.10 -15.99
N GLU A 166 13.14 0.58 -16.21
CA GLU A 166 12.41 0.75 -17.47
C GLU A 166 12.08 2.24 -17.72
N ILE A 167 11.53 2.93 -16.71
CA ILE A 167 11.21 4.37 -16.78
C ILE A 167 12.45 5.22 -17.07
N LEU A 168 13.61 4.82 -16.55
CA LEU A 168 14.88 5.53 -16.73
C LEU A 168 15.62 5.16 -18.02
N ASN A 169 15.12 4.21 -18.81
CA ASN A 169 15.78 3.78 -20.04
C ASN A 169 15.41 4.70 -21.22
N PRO A 170 16.34 5.50 -21.76
CA PRO A 170 16.05 6.43 -22.86
C PRO A 170 15.71 5.74 -24.19
N GLU A 171 16.05 4.47 -24.34
CA GLU A 171 15.76 3.69 -25.55
C GLU A 171 14.32 3.15 -25.58
N LEU A 172 13.61 3.20 -24.45
CA LEU A 172 12.23 2.74 -24.32
C LEU A 172 11.27 3.92 -24.37
N ASN A 173 10.53 4.05 -25.47
CA ASN A 173 9.48 5.04 -25.59
C ASN A 173 8.25 4.64 -24.75
N PHE A 174 7.68 5.60 -24.03
CA PHE A 174 6.36 5.42 -23.43
C PHE A 174 5.31 5.20 -24.52
N THR A 175 4.46 4.19 -24.31
CA THR A 175 3.34 3.90 -25.20
C THR A 175 2.04 4.16 -24.45
N GLU A 176 1.13 4.92 -25.08
CA GLU A 176 -0.19 5.14 -24.52
C GLU A 176 -1.04 3.87 -24.67
N ASN A 177 -1.61 3.39 -23.57
CA ASN A 177 -2.64 2.36 -23.60
C ASN A 177 -3.97 3.00 -24.01
N VAL A 178 -4.27 3.01 -25.30
CA VAL A 178 -5.52 3.57 -25.83
C VAL A 178 -6.71 2.76 -25.29
N PRO A 179 -7.66 3.36 -24.55
CA PRO A 179 -8.84 2.66 -24.07
C PRO A 179 -9.69 2.17 -25.25
N VAL A 180 -10.20 0.94 -25.17
CA VAL A 180 -11.20 0.46 -26.15
C VAL A 180 -12.46 1.30 -25.99
N ILE A 181 -12.75 2.15 -26.98
CA ILE A 181 -13.98 2.94 -27.03
C ILE A 181 -15.12 1.99 -27.43
N TYR A 182 -15.89 1.53 -26.45
CA TYR A 182 -17.19 0.91 -26.72
C TYR A 182 -18.20 2.02 -26.96
N ALA A 183 -18.17 2.62 -28.15
CA ALA A 183 -19.28 3.42 -28.65
C ALA A 183 -20.34 2.44 -29.20
N ASN A 184 -21.44 2.29 -28.47
CA ASN A 184 -22.73 1.84 -29.00
C ASN A 184 -23.78 2.84 -28.51
#